data_AF-A0A1A2EVH3-F1
#
_entry.id   AF-A0A1A2EVH3-F1
#
_cell.length_a   1.000
_cell.length_b   1.000
_cell.length_c   1.000
_cell.angle_alpha   90.00
_cell.angle_beta   90.00
_cell.angle_gamma   90.00
#
_symmetry.space_group_name_H-M   'P 1'
#
loop_
_entity.id
_entity.type
_entity.pdbx_description
1 polymer ?
#
loop_
_entity_poly.entity_id
_entity_poly.type
_entity_poly.pdbx_seq_one_letter_code
_entity_poly.pdbx_strand_id
1 'polypeptide(L)'
;MKSLAAAVLAAGAVAAVAPAAPSVADPYVPMCDVPACTPGIMPDVVLGAPCSNTTYFVFGSAVAGPSTLPGRLVYCASPRRYEPRWFRSPEMHGVKEENSRCDEYSGEVAQAPDGLFLTCVADGESLWRRGDL
;
A
#
# COMPACT_ATOMS: atom_id res chain seq x y z
N MET A 1 59.26 38.43 25.70
CA MET A 1 57.90 38.50 26.28
C MET A 1 57.02 37.47 25.56
N LYS A 2 56.48 36.51 26.32
CA LYS A 2 55.20 35.78 26.13
C LYS A 2 54.97 35.12 24.76
N SER A 3 55.24 33.82 24.64
CA SER A 3 54.28 32.71 24.83
C SER A 3 53.25 32.60 23.70
N LEU A 4 53.17 31.42 23.06
CA LEU A 4 52.00 30.54 23.11
C LEU A 4 52.23 29.27 22.26
N ALA A 5 52.05 28.13 22.93
CA ALA A 5 52.06 26.79 22.37
C ALA A 5 50.75 26.49 21.62
N ALA A 6 50.78 25.52 20.71
CA ALA A 6 49.63 24.67 20.41
C ALA A 6 50.12 23.34 19.82
N ALA A 7 50.18 22.31 20.65
CA ALA A 7 50.34 20.92 20.22
C ALA A 7 48.98 20.41 19.72
N VAL A 8 48.91 19.98 18.46
CA VAL A 8 47.70 19.38 17.88
C VAL A 8 47.78 17.87 18.09
N LEU A 9 46.95 17.38 19.02
CA LEU A 9 46.68 15.95 19.22
C LEU A 9 45.65 15.50 18.17
N ALA A 10 46.08 14.73 17.18
CA ALA A 10 45.19 14.04 16.25
C ALA A 10 44.71 12.73 16.88
N ALA A 11 43.53 12.75 17.51
CA ALA A 11 42.86 11.54 17.97
C ALA A 11 41.99 10.97 16.83
N GLY A 12 42.33 9.78 16.36
CA GLY A 12 41.56 9.05 15.35
C GLY A 12 40.21 8.59 15.90
N ALA A 13 39.14 8.88 15.16
CA ALA A 13 37.81 8.34 15.43
C ALA A 13 37.59 7.11 14.54
N VAL A 14 37.65 5.92 15.13
CA VAL A 14 37.25 4.68 14.46
C VAL A 14 35.74 4.56 14.63
N ALA A 15 34.98 4.80 13.56
CA ALA A 15 33.54 4.59 13.57
C ALA A 15 33.25 3.08 13.60
N ALA A 16 32.85 2.58 14.77
CA ALA A 16 32.37 1.21 14.90
C ALA A 16 31.03 1.07 14.15
N VAL A 17 31.04 0.34 13.04
CA VAL A 17 29.82 -0.05 12.33
C VAL A 17 29.20 -1.20 13.12
N ALA A 18 28.14 -0.92 13.89
CA ALA A 18 27.38 -1.98 14.54
C ALA A 18 26.65 -2.80 13.47
N PRO A 19 26.74 -4.14 13.47
CA PRO A 19 25.92 -4.95 12.59
C PRO A 19 24.44 -4.73 12.95
N ALA A 20 23.62 -4.37 11.97
CA ALA A 20 22.17 -4.35 12.13
C ALA A 20 21.70 -5.75 12.55
N ALA A 21 20.92 -5.83 13.61
CA ALA A 21 20.30 -7.09 14.03
C ALA A 21 19.44 -7.64 12.87
N PRO A 22 19.43 -8.96 12.64
CA PRO A 22 18.54 -9.55 11.64
C PRO A 22 17.09 -9.22 12.03
N SER A 23 16.36 -8.55 11.13
CA SER A 23 14.92 -8.38 11.27
C SER A 23 14.25 -9.75 11.10
N VAL A 24 13.89 -10.38 12.22
CA VAL A 24 12.95 -11.50 12.20
C VAL A 24 11.62 -10.91 11.73
N ALA A 25 11.16 -11.31 10.55
CA ALA A 25 9.78 -11.05 10.13
C ALA A 25 8.88 -11.72 11.18
N ASP A 26 8.12 -10.91 11.91
CA ASP A 26 7.09 -11.43 12.82
C ASP A 26 6.10 -12.23 11.96
N PRO A 27 5.93 -13.54 12.19
CA PRO A 27 4.98 -14.35 11.44
C PRO A 27 3.53 -13.92 11.69
N TYR A 28 3.28 -13.04 12.66
CA TYR A 28 2.00 -12.38 12.87
C TYR A 28 1.99 -11.04 12.13
N VAL A 29 1.63 -11.07 10.85
CA VAL A 29 1.03 -9.87 10.24
C VAL A 29 -0.32 -9.71 10.96
N PRO A 30 -0.54 -8.67 11.79
CA PRO A 30 -1.88 -8.44 12.34
C PRO A 30 -2.83 -8.41 11.15
N MET A 31 -3.87 -9.26 11.17
CA MET A 31 -4.90 -9.30 10.13
C MET A 31 -5.32 -7.87 9.84
N CYS A 32 -4.92 -7.38 8.67
CA CYS A 32 -5.19 -6.02 8.28
C CYS A 32 -6.55 -6.01 7.62
N ASP A 33 -7.59 -5.63 8.35
CA ASP A 33 -8.96 -5.64 7.84
C ASP A 33 -9.44 -4.27 7.36
N VAL A 34 -8.56 -3.26 7.34
CA VAL A 34 -8.88 -1.88 7.00
C VAL A 34 -7.85 -1.24 6.06
N PRO A 35 -8.21 -0.19 5.30
CA PRO A 35 -7.27 0.46 4.39
C PRO A 35 -6.04 1.05 5.09
N ALA A 36 -6.20 1.52 6.33
CA ALA A 36 -5.16 2.23 7.07
C ALA A 36 -3.91 1.39 7.38
N CYS A 37 -4.04 0.06 7.44
CA CYS A 37 -2.91 -0.85 7.63
C CYS A 37 -2.48 -1.55 6.34
N THR A 38 -3.17 -1.31 5.21
CA THR A 38 -2.90 -2.03 3.97
C THR A 38 -1.60 -1.49 3.37
N PRO A 39 -0.63 -2.35 3.03
CA PRO A 39 0.60 -1.90 2.40
C PRO A 39 0.36 -1.42 0.98
N GLY A 40 1.09 -0.37 0.57
CA GLY A 40 1.13 0.08 -0.82
C GLY A 40 -0.04 0.96 -1.28
N ILE A 41 -0.87 1.49 -0.35
CA ILE A 41 -1.85 2.53 -0.70
C ILE A 41 -1.10 3.78 -1.18
N MET A 42 -1.25 4.13 -2.47
CA MET A 42 -0.61 5.31 -3.05
C MET A 42 -1.24 6.60 -2.51
N PRO A 43 -0.47 7.49 -1.86
CA PRO A 43 -1.03 8.73 -1.34
C PRO A 43 -1.29 9.76 -2.44
N ASP A 44 -2.18 10.71 -2.15
CA ASP A 44 -2.36 11.95 -2.89
C ASP A 44 -2.65 11.78 -4.39
N VAL A 45 -3.45 10.79 -4.76
CA VAL A 45 -3.81 10.55 -6.15
C VAL A 45 -5.00 11.42 -6.58
N VAL A 46 -5.01 11.83 -7.85
CA VAL A 46 -6.09 12.65 -8.41
C VAL A 46 -7.12 11.74 -9.09
N LEU A 47 -8.39 11.85 -8.69
CA LEU A 47 -9.48 11.09 -9.30
C LEU A 47 -9.52 11.35 -10.82
N GLY A 48 -9.54 10.28 -11.60
CA GLY A 48 -9.54 10.32 -13.06
C GLY A 48 -8.18 10.55 -13.71
N ALA A 49 -7.10 10.79 -12.96
CA ALA A 49 -5.76 10.87 -13.54
C ALA A 49 -5.28 9.51 -14.07
N PRO A 50 -4.36 9.47 -15.05
CA PRO A 50 -3.77 8.23 -15.54
C PRO A 50 -3.02 7.45 -14.45
N CYS A 51 -2.98 6.14 -14.59
CA CYS A 51 -2.22 5.23 -13.72
C CYS A 51 -1.67 4.04 -14.54
N SER A 52 -0.73 3.27 -13.99
CA SER A 52 0.07 2.30 -14.76
C SER A 52 -0.15 0.83 -14.41
N ASN A 53 -0.69 0.51 -13.23
CA ASN A 53 -0.86 -0.88 -12.79
C ASN A 53 -2.28 -1.12 -12.30
N THR A 54 -2.98 -2.04 -12.96
CA THR A 54 -4.37 -2.42 -12.65
C THR A 54 -4.49 -3.79 -11.97
N THR A 55 -3.36 -4.42 -11.65
CA THR A 55 -3.33 -5.78 -11.09
C THR A 55 -2.75 -5.81 -9.67
N TYR A 56 -1.66 -5.10 -9.41
CA TYR A 56 -0.97 -5.12 -8.11
C TYR A 56 -0.85 -3.72 -7.52
N PHE A 57 -1.05 -3.60 -6.20
CA PHE A 57 -0.97 -2.35 -5.43
C PHE A 57 -1.80 -1.23 -6.08
N VAL A 58 -3.04 -1.56 -6.42
CA VAL A 58 -3.90 -0.73 -7.26
C VAL A 58 -4.58 0.39 -6.49
N PHE A 59 -4.52 0.40 -5.16
CA PHE A 59 -5.28 1.33 -4.34
C PHE A 59 -4.50 2.60 -4.02
N GLY A 60 -5.24 3.69 -3.82
CA GLY A 60 -4.69 4.98 -3.44
C GLY A 60 -5.66 5.82 -2.61
N SER A 61 -5.14 6.85 -1.95
CA SER A 61 -5.93 7.84 -1.23
C SER A 61 -5.99 9.13 -2.04
N ALA A 62 -7.20 9.64 -2.27
CA ALA A 62 -7.37 10.77 -3.16
C ALA A 62 -7.03 12.11 -2.49
N VAL A 63 -6.43 13.03 -3.25
CA VAL A 63 -6.45 14.45 -2.88
C VAL A 63 -7.87 15.00 -2.99
N ALA A 64 -8.17 16.04 -2.20
CA ALA A 64 -9.43 16.77 -2.33
C ALA A 64 -9.59 17.32 -3.75
N GLY A 65 -10.77 17.15 -4.34
CA GLY A 65 -11.10 17.68 -5.65
C GLY A 65 -12.60 17.94 -5.81
N PRO A 66 -13.03 18.50 -6.95
CA PRO A 66 -14.44 18.88 -7.18
C PRO A 66 -15.43 17.73 -6.95
N SER A 67 -14.97 16.50 -7.21
CA SER A 67 -15.78 15.30 -7.08
C SER A 67 -15.38 14.44 -5.88
N THR A 68 -14.35 14.73 -5.09
CA THR A 68 -13.88 13.78 -4.07
C THR A 68 -13.36 14.48 -2.82
N LEU A 69 -13.67 13.90 -1.67
CA LEU A 69 -13.13 14.34 -0.38
C LEU A 69 -11.69 13.82 -0.22
N PRO A 70 -10.83 14.57 0.49
CA PRO A 70 -9.48 14.11 0.77
C PRO A 70 -9.49 12.79 1.54
N GLY A 71 -8.53 11.91 1.24
CA GLY A 71 -8.38 10.61 1.89
C GLY A 71 -9.38 9.55 1.47
N ARG A 72 -10.31 9.85 0.54
CA ARG A 72 -11.21 8.82 -0.02
C ARG A 72 -10.40 7.80 -0.81
N LEU A 73 -10.71 6.52 -0.60
CA LEU A 73 -10.05 5.44 -1.31
C LEU A 73 -10.46 5.42 -2.79
N VAL A 74 -9.48 5.21 -3.64
CA VAL A 74 -9.61 5.04 -5.09
C VAL A 74 -8.79 3.82 -5.52
N TYR A 75 -9.04 3.34 -6.74
CA TYR A 75 -8.29 2.24 -7.33
C TYR A 75 -7.97 2.51 -8.81
N CYS A 76 -6.81 2.03 -9.25
CA CYS A 76 -6.37 2.09 -10.63
C CYS A 76 -7.02 0.94 -11.42
N ALA A 77 -7.79 1.28 -12.45
CA ALA A 77 -8.44 0.29 -13.29
C ALA A 77 -8.47 0.72 -14.76
N SER A 78 -8.74 -0.24 -15.64
CA SER A 78 -8.95 -0.03 -17.08
C SER A 78 -10.29 -0.62 -17.52
N PRO A 79 -11.43 -0.02 -17.12
CA PRO A 79 -12.73 -0.48 -17.60
C PRO A 79 -12.74 -0.47 -19.13
N ARG A 80 -13.20 -1.56 -19.75
CA ARG A 80 -13.32 -1.70 -21.22
C ARG A 80 -11.99 -1.53 -21.98
N ARG A 81 -10.84 -1.81 -21.36
CA ARG A 81 -9.51 -1.73 -21.98
C ARG A 81 -9.11 -0.33 -22.46
N TYR A 82 -9.64 0.72 -21.84
CA TYR A 82 -9.17 2.09 -22.04
C TYR A 82 -7.86 2.36 -21.30
N GLU A 83 -7.24 3.50 -21.54
CA GLU A 83 -6.06 3.91 -20.76
C GLU A 83 -6.41 3.93 -19.25
N PRO A 84 -5.62 3.26 -18.38
CA PRO A 84 -5.98 3.11 -16.98
C PRO A 84 -6.04 4.44 -16.25
N ARG A 85 -7.01 4.57 -15.34
CA ARG A 85 -7.23 5.79 -14.55
C ARG A 85 -7.63 5.45 -13.12
N TRP A 86 -7.55 6.44 -12.24
CA TRP A 86 -8.05 6.35 -10.87
C TRP A 86 -9.57 6.49 -10.80
N PHE A 87 -10.26 5.48 -10.26
CA PHE A 87 -11.70 5.45 -10.05
C PHE A 87 -12.02 5.37 -8.55
N ARG A 88 -13.24 5.73 -8.14
CA ARG A 88 -13.66 5.51 -6.74
C ARG A 88 -13.69 4.03 -6.44
N SER A 89 -13.07 3.65 -5.32
CA SER A 89 -13.10 2.28 -4.85
C SER A 89 -14.44 1.96 -4.17
N PRO A 90 -14.94 0.71 -4.28
CA PRO A 90 -15.78 0.09 -3.25
C PRO A 90 -15.08 0.09 -1.88
N GLU A 91 -15.78 -0.35 -0.84
CA GLU A 91 -15.18 -0.53 0.48
C GLU A 91 -14.04 -1.55 0.43
N MET A 92 -12.90 -1.19 1.03
CA MET A 92 -11.73 -2.06 1.06
C MET A 92 -11.55 -2.69 2.43
N HIS A 93 -11.54 -4.01 2.47
CA HIS A 93 -11.40 -4.82 3.69
C HIS A 93 -9.96 -5.28 3.95
N GLY A 94 -9.00 -4.45 3.55
CA GLY A 94 -7.58 -4.64 3.81
C GLY A 94 -6.95 -5.81 3.05
N VAL A 95 -6.22 -6.66 3.76
CA VAL A 95 -5.45 -7.79 3.21
C VAL A 95 -6.21 -9.10 3.38
N LYS A 96 -6.47 -9.82 2.27
CA LYS A 96 -7.22 -11.09 2.24
C LYS A 96 -6.52 -12.11 1.35
N GLU A 97 -6.70 -13.40 1.64
CA GLU A 97 -6.16 -14.47 0.79
C GLU A 97 -7.04 -14.68 -0.45
N GLU A 98 -6.41 -14.80 -1.62
CA GLU A 98 -7.13 -15.19 -2.84
C GLU A 98 -7.82 -16.55 -2.62
N ASN A 99 -9.08 -16.65 -3.05
CA ASN A 99 -9.94 -17.82 -2.91
C ASN A 99 -10.40 -18.13 -1.48
N SER A 100 -10.18 -17.24 -0.51
CA SER A 100 -10.81 -17.34 0.81
C SER A 100 -12.24 -16.78 0.81
N ARG A 101 -13.06 -17.18 1.80
CA ARG A 101 -14.47 -16.79 1.91
C ARG A 101 -14.68 -15.31 2.24
N CYS A 102 -15.73 -14.73 1.65
CA CYS A 102 -16.06 -13.31 1.75
C CYS A 102 -17.57 -13.05 1.85
N ASP A 103 -18.35 -13.97 2.44
CA ASP A 103 -19.82 -14.00 2.40
C ASP A 103 -20.53 -12.67 2.72
N GLU A 104 -19.94 -11.83 3.57
CA GLU A 104 -20.50 -10.53 4.00
C GLU A 104 -20.07 -9.34 3.13
N TYR A 105 -19.16 -9.56 2.17
CA TYR A 105 -18.45 -8.51 1.44
C TYR A 105 -18.72 -8.52 -0.06
N SER A 106 -19.82 -9.12 -0.51
CA SER A 106 -20.14 -9.25 -1.94
C SER A 106 -20.06 -7.91 -2.69
N GLY A 107 -19.18 -7.82 -3.68
CA GLY A 107 -18.93 -6.60 -4.48
C GLY A 107 -17.92 -5.63 -3.87
N GLU A 108 -17.48 -5.87 -2.64
CA GLU A 108 -16.42 -5.11 -1.99
C GLU A 108 -15.04 -5.64 -2.38
N VAL A 109 -14.00 -4.92 -1.98
CA VAL A 109 -12.63 -5.14 -2.48
C VAL A 109 -11.62 -5.40 -1.38
N ALA A 110 -10.51 -6.00 -1.75
CA ALA A 110 -9.37 -6.26 -0.87
C ALA A 110 -8.07 -6.31 -1.68
N GLN A 111 -6.95 -6.47 -0.98
CA GLN A 111 -5.64 -6.73 -1.57
C GLN A 111 -5.10 -8.07 -1.05
N ALA A 112 -4.44 -8.85 -1.88
CA ALA A 112 -3.70 -10.02 -1.40
C ALA A 112 -2.39 -9.62 -0.70
N PRO A 113 -1.75 -10.52 0.08
CA PRO A 113 -0.47 -10.23 0.72
C PRO A 113 0.64 -9.79 -0.25
N ASP A 114 0.58 -10.25 -1.51
CA ASP A 114 1.50 -9.88 -2.59
C ASP A 114 1.11 -8.61 -3.35
N GLY A 115 0.00 -7.97 -2.96
CA GLY A 115 -0.52 -6.77 -3.59
C GLY A 115 -1.62 -7.00 -4.64
N LEU A 116 -1.99 -8.25 -4.96
CA LEU A 116 -2.98 -8.55 -6.00
C LEU A 116 -4.34 -7.89 -5.68
N PHE A 117 -4.96 -7.27 -6.68
CA PHE A 117 -6.30 -6.70 -6.55
C PHE A 117 -7.35 -7.81 -6.42
N LEU A 118 -8.11 -7.79 -5.32
CA LEU A 118 -9.19 -8.73 -5.07
C LEU A 118 -10.55 -8.02 -5.04
N THR A 119 -11.56 -8.74 -5.52
CA THR A 119 -12.99 -8.40 -5.38
C THR A 119 -13.71 -9.62 -4.84
N CYS A 120 -14.64 -9.42 -3.92
CA CYS A 120 -15.48 -10.50 -3.44
C CYS A 120 -16.58 -10.79 -4.47
N VAL A 121 -16.59 -12.00 -5.01
CA VAL A 121 -17.53 -12.42 -6.04
C VAL A 121 -18.44 -13.51 -5.49
N ALA A 122 -19.75 -13.26 -5.51
CA ALA A 122 -20.77 -14.23 -5.15
C ALA A 122 -21.20 -15.03 -6.40
N ASP A 123 -20.56 -16.18 -6.63
CA ASP A 123 -20.90 -17.13 -7.71
C ASP A 123 -21.01 -18.55 -7.14
N GLY A 124 -22.11 -18.82 -6.45
CA GLY A 124 -22.32 -20.01 -5.64
C GLY A 124 -21.71 -19.87 -4.24
N GLU A 125 -20.38 -19.89 -4.14
CA GLU A 125 -19.65 -19.54 -2.92
C GLU A 125 -19.05 -18.13 -3.06
N SER A 126 -19.24 -17.28 -2.05
CA SER A 126 -18.66 -15.95 -2.03
C SER A 126 -17.19 -16.01 -1.69
N LEU A 127 -16.33 -15.79 -2.69
CA LEU A 127 -14.89 -15.93 -2.57
C LEU A 127 -14.17 -14.68 -3.05
N TRP A 128 -13.05 -14.35 -2.41
CA TRP A 128 -12.13 -13.32 -2.89
C TRP A 128 -11.49 -13.80 -4.20
N ARG A 129 -11.76 -13.09 -5.29
CA ARG A 129 -11.23 -13.39 -6.62
C ARG A 129 -10.44 -12.22 -7.16
N ARG A 130 -9.65 -12.48 -8.20
CA ARG A 130 -8.97 -11.43 -8.97
C ARG A 130 -9.96 -10.38 -9.47
N GLY A 131 -9.74 -9.14 -9.09
CA GLY A 131 -10.53 -7.98 -9.52
C GLY A 131 -10.08 -7.38 -10.86
N ASP A 132 -8.97 -7.86 -11.42
CA ASP A 132 -8.39 -7.37 -12.67
C ASP A 132 -8.86 -8.12 -13.93
N LEU A 133 -9.83 -9.03 -13.79
CA LEU A 133 -10.37 -9.88 -14.86
C LEU A 133 -11.66 -9.34 -15.50
#